data_AF-A0A820JWY2-F1
#
_entry.id   AF-A0A820JWY2-F1
#
_cell.length_a   1.000
_cell.length_b   1.000
_cell.length_c   1.000
_cell.angle_alpha   90.00
_cell.angle_beta   90.00
_cell.angle_gamma   90.00
#
_symmetry.space_group_name_H-M   'P 1'
#
loop_
_entity.id
_entity.type
_entity.pdbx_description
1 polymer ?
#
loop_
_entity_poly.entity_id
_entity_poly.type
_entity_poly.pdbx_seq_one_letter_code
_entity_poly.pdbx_strand_id
1 'polypeptide(L)'
;MQTLKQLSNNDFRRKRTVSMSSTTTVSSEESTCTVAKKSRIDVEDRVNREESYATLISTDKWPSQINNINITVIKPKFIPDSFALVVRYVPLQYNDEYVKEEIERNLQLAENVRRIQYHFQRRTNDFRFIVKDLREYNSTLKLDRISIGNTFCTITPFLAGNLMTYCTRCWRLGHMRDKCDLIHPRCRSRFNNLIDGHTHVCSNVVHCAQCDGHHHSLSNECEMHCKKKFVE
;
A
#
# COMPACT_ATOMS: atom_id res chain seq x y z
N MET A 1 -26.05 -14.79 -20.97
CA MET A 1 -24.71 -15.35 -20.72
C MET A 1 -23.70 -14.21 -20.81
N GLN A 2 -23.27 -13.65 -19.68
CA GLN A 2 -22.30 -12.57 -19.64
C GLN A 2 -20.93 -13.12 -19.25
N THR A 3 -19.98 -12.96 -20.15
CA THR A 3 -18.59 -13.42 -20.02
C THR A 3 -17.83 -12.53 -19.04
N LEU A 4 -17.51 -13.07 -17.86
CA LEU A 4 -16.60 -12.47 -16.88
C LEU A 4 -15.17 -12.48 -17.44
N LYS A 5 -14.64 -11.31 -17.80
CA LYS A 5 -13.21 -11.13 -18.07
C LYS A 5 -12.45 -11.22 -16.74
N GLN A 6 -11.66 -12.28 -16.59
CA GLN A 6 -10.64 -12.41 -15.56
C GLN A 6 -9.58 -11.31 -15.77
N LEU A 7 -9.37 -10.46 -14.76
CA LEU A 7 -8.19 -9.62 -14.67
C LEU A 7 -7.06 -10.46 -14.08
N SER A 8 -5.99 -10.62 -14.86
CA SER A 8 -4.84 -11.46 -14.52
C SER A 8 -4.05 -10.88 -13.35
N ASN A 9 -3.62 -11.78 -12.47
CA ASN A 9 -2.56 -11.54 -11.50
C ASN A 9 -1.26 -11.24 -12.25
N ASN A 10 -0.84 -9.98 -12.26
CA ASN A 10 0.52 -9.62 -12.64
C ASN A 10 1.36 -9.46 -11.38
N ASP A 11 2.26 -10.42 -11.16
CA ASP A 11 3.38 -10.32 -10.23
C ASP A 11 4.18 -9.06 -10.54
N PHE A 12 4.16 -8.09 -9.61
CA PHE A 12 4.93 -6.86 -9.72
C PHE A 12 6.38 -7.08 -9.27
N ARG A 13 7.17 -7.82 -10.05
CA ARG A 13 8.64 -7.68 -10.00
C ARG A 13 9.01 -6.35 -10.65
N ARG A 14 9.38 -5.35 -9.86
CA ARG A 14 9.73 -4.00 -10.35
C ARG A 14 11.25 -3.79 -10.27
N LYS A 15 11.89 -3.69 -11.43
CA LYS A 15 13.31 -3.36 -11.58
C LYS A 15 13.49 -1.83 -11.54
N ARG A 16 14.56 -1.36 -10.89
CA ARG A 16 15.02 0.03 -10.97
C ARG A 16 16.10 0.15 -12.03
N THR A 17 16.43 1.37 -12.41
CA THR A 17 17.60 1.64 -13.25
C THR A 17 18.16 3.02 -12.91
N VAL A 18 19.37 3.09 -12.37
CA VAL A 18 20.08 4.31 -11.98
C VAL A 18 21.18 4.54 -13.01
N SER A 19 21.33 5.74 -13.58
CA SER A 19 22.38 6.02 -14.57
C SER A 19 23.45 6.96 -14.03
N MET A 20 24.70 6.51 -14.00
CA MET A 20 25.85 7.35 -13.67
C MET A 20 26.58 7.73 -14.96
N SER A 21 27.25 8.88 -14.97
CA SER A 21 28.11 9.31 -16.08
C SER A 21 29.38 9.89 -15.47
N SER A 22 30.53 9.39 -15.88
CA SER A 22 31.84 9.88 -15.43
C SER A 22 32.52 10.57 -16.60
N THR A 23 32.99 11.80 -16.41
CA THR A 23 33.84 12.50 -17.37
C THR A 23 35.24 12.56 -16.80
N THR A 24 36.17 11.81 -17.38
CA THR A 24 37.59 11.87 -17.02
C THR A 24 38.30 12.76 -18.02
N THR A 25 38.70 13.95 -17.61
CA THR A 25 39.60 14.80 -18.41
C THR A 25 41.02 14.30 -18.24
N VAL A 26 41.58 13.74 -19.33
CA VAL A 26 43.01 13.43 -19.42
C VAL A 26 43.61 14.44 -20.39
N SER A 27 44.46 15.32 -19.87
CA SER A 27 45.24 16.25 -20.69
C SER A 27 46.50 15.55 -21.18
N SER A 28 46.49 15.13 -22.44
CA SER A 28 47.71 14.88 -23.20
C SER A 28 47.42 15.08 -24.67
N GLU A 29 48.22 15.93 -25.31
CA GLU A 29 48.22 16.25 -26.72
C GLU A 29 48.46 14.96 -27.53
N GLU A 30 47.39 14.33 -28.01
CA GLU A 30 47.35 13.56 -29.25
C GLU A 30 45.92 13.01 -29.45
N SER A 31 45.38 13.25 -30.64
CA SER A 31 44.00 12.99 -31.05
C SER A 31 43.58 11.55 -30.78
N THR A 32 42.91 11.34 -29.64
CA THR A 32 42.29 10.07 -29.28
C THR A 32 40.81 10.29 -29.02
N CYS A 33 39.99 9.60 -29.80
CA CYS A 33 38.53 9.62 -29.69
C CYS A 33 38.12 9.03 -28.33
N THR A 34 37.84 9.89 -27.35
CA THR A 34 37.41 9.48 -26.01
C THR A 34 35.95 9.04 -26.04
N VAL A 35 35.72 7.72 -26.12
CA VAL A 35 34.39 7.15 -25.87
C VAL A 35 34.14 7.20 -24.36
N ALA A 36 33.25 8.10 -23.93
CA ALA A 36 32.82 8.21 -22.54
C ALA A 36 32.19 6.88 -22.08
N LYS A 37 32.92 6.12 -21.25
CA LYS A 37 32.37 4.93 -20.59
C LYS A 37 31.42 5.37 -19.48
N LYS A 38 30.13 5.42 -19.82
CA LYS A 38 29.02 5.62 -18.89
C LYS A 38 28.85 4.36 -18.04
N SER A 39 29.56 4.25 -16.92
CA SER A 39 29.32 3.17 -15.95
C SER A 39 27.97 3.39 -15.29
N ARG A 40 27.14 2.34 -15.21
CA ARG A 40 25.78 2.40 -14.67
C ARG A 40 25.75 1.52 -13.41
N ILE A 41 25.61 2.12 -12.23
CA ILE A 41 25.43 1.36 -10.98
C ILE A 41 23.95 1.36 -10.65
N ASP A 42 23.28 0.23 -10.85
CA ASP A 42 21.87 0.04 -10.51
C ASP A 42 21.76 -0.35 -9.04
N VAL A 43 21.34 0.59 -8.18
CA VAL A 43 20.96 0.29 -6.79
C VAL A 43 19.48 -0.10 -6.76
N GLU A 44 19.22 -1.40 -6.77
CA GLU A 44 17.89 -1.96 -6.50
C GLU A 44 17.62 -1.93 -4.99
N ASP A 45 16.73 -1.03 -4.58
CA ASP A 45 16.16 -1.09 -3.25
C ASP A 45 14.64 -1.39 -3.37
N ARG A 46 14.13 -2.30 -2.55
CA ARG A 46 12.71 -2.65 -2.57
C ARG A 46 11.99 -1.62 -1.71
N VAL A 47 11.35 -0.62 -2.33
CA VAL A 47 10.53 0.36 -1.59
C VAL A 47 9.21 -0.28 -1.14
N ASN A 48 9.31 -1.22 -0.21
CA ASN A 48 8.17 -1.85 0.43
C ASN A 48 7.92 -1.27 1.84
N ARG A 49 8.83 -0.41 2.33
CA ARG A 49 8.75 0.21 3.66
C ARG A 49 8.44 1.71 3.54
N GLU A 50 7.58 2.19 4.43
CA GLU A 50 7.23 3.61 4.58
C GLU A 50 8.49 4.49 4.77
N GLU A 51 9.43 4.02 5.58
CA GLU A 51 10.72 4.67 5.86
C GLU A 51 11.63 4.77 4.62
N SER A 52 11.65 3.74 3.77
CA SER A 52 12.45 3.74 2.53
C SER A 52 11.89 4.77 1.53
N TYR A 53 10.56 4.86 1.42
CA TYR A 53 9.93 5.87 0.55
C TYR A 53 10.12 7.28 1.10
N ALA A 54 9.92 7.47 2.41
CA ALA A 54 10.18 8.72 3.11
C ALA A 54 11.61 9.24 2.87
N THR A 55 12.59 8.34 2.95
CA THR A 55 14.01 8.66 2.69
C THR A 55 14.25 9.01 1.23
N LEU A 56 13.61 8.31 0.29
CA LEU A 56 13.73 8.60 -1.15
C LEU A 56 13.09 9.93 -1.56
N ILE A 57 12.00 10.34 -0.92
CA ILE A 57 11.32 11.61 -1.22
C ILE A 57 11.99 12.83 -0.58
N SER A 58 12.71 12.63 0.53
CA SER A 58 13.43 13.70 1.21
C SER A 58 14.66 14.14 0.39
N THR A 59 14.47 15.00 -0.59
CA THR A 59 15.55 15.55 -1.46
C THR A 59 16.70 16.15 -0.66
N ASP A 60 16.38 16.71 0.50
CA ASP A 60 17.29 17.42 1.40
C ASP A 60 18.27 16.46 2.10
N LYS A 61 17.97 15.16 2.11
CA LYS A 61 18.83 14.12 2.71
C LYS A 61 19.84 13.53 1.72
N TRP A 62 19.70 13.82 0.43
CA TRP A 62 20.57 13.24 -0.59
C TRP A 62 21.71 14.19 -0.93
N PRO A 63 22.97 13.76 -0.81
CA PRO A 63 24.09 14.58 -1.25
C PRO A 63 24.02 14.76 -2.77
N SER A 64 24.28 15.99 -3.24
CA SER A 64 24.34 16.30 -4.67
C SER A 64 25.55 15.65 -5.35
N GLN A 65 26.61 15.37 -4.57
CA GLN A 65 27.85 14.75 -5.04
C GLN A 65 28.42 13.76 -4.01
N ILE A 66 28.96 12.63 -4.49
CA ILE A 66 29.85 11.75 -3.72
C ILE A 66 31.09 11.49 -4.57
N ASN A 67 32.29 11.77 -4.05
CA ASN A 67 33.56 11.56 -4.75
C ASN A 67 33.60 12.18 -6.16
N ASN A 68 33.17 13.45 -6.29
CA ASN A 68 33.05 14.19 -7.56
C ASN A 68 32.09 13.58 -8.60
N ILE A 69 31.23 12.65 -8.17
CA ILE A 69 30.19 12.08 -9.02
C ILE A 69 28.87 12.76 -8.67
N ASN A 70 28.23 13.36 -9.67
CA ASN A 70 26.90 13.94 -9.53
C ASN A 70 25.85 12.85 -9.31
N ILE A 71 25.04 13.02 -8.28
CA ILE A 71 23.95 12.10 -7.95
C ILE A 71 22.65 12.72 -8.39
N THR A 72 21.86 11.96 -9.16
CA THR A 72 20.50 12.33 -9.51
C THR A 72 19.53 11.30 -8.94
N VAL A 73 18.61 11.75 -8.09
CA VAL A 73 17.59 10.89 -7.49
C VAL A 73 16.38 10.88 -8.41
N ILE A 74 16.10 9.73 -9.02
CA ILE A 74 14.89 9.54 -9.82
C ILE A 74 13.74 9.21 -8.85
N LYS A 75 12.82 10.16 -8.68
CA LYS A 75 11.61 9.94 -7.87
C LYS A 75 10.78 8.81 -8.50
N PRO A 76 10.28 7.86 -7.70
CA PRO A 76 9.42 6.81 -8.22
C PRO A 76 8.17 7.43 -8.85
N LYS A 77 7.78 6.94 -10.03
CA LYS A 77 6.56 7.39 -10.73
C LYS A 77 5.28 7.09 -9.97
N PHE A 78 5.34 6.18 -9.00
CA PHE A 78 4.18 5.70 -8.26
C PHE A 78 4.43 5.86 -6.76
N ILE A 79 3.41 6.36 -6.08
CA ILE A 79 3.37 6.48 -4.63
C ILE A 79 2.82 5.17 -4.06
N PRO A 80 3.47 4.54 -3.07
CA PRO A 80 2.96 3.32 -2.45
C PRO A 80 1.59 3.55 -1.80
N ASP A 81 0.75 2.50 -1.81
CA ASP A 81 -0.57 2.53 -1.16
C ASP A 81 -0.49 2.78 0.35
N SER A 82 0.68 2.61 0.99
CA SER A 82 0.88 2.96 2.40
C SER A 82 0.74 4.46 2.69
N PHE A 83 0.92 5.31 1.67
CA PHE A 83 0.74 6.77 1.77
C PHE A 83 -0.66 7.22 1.34
N ALA A 84 -1.56 6.26 1.09
CA ALA A 84 -2.94 6.58 0.83
C ALA A 84 -3.68 6.82 2.15
N LEU A 85 -4.59 7.79 2.10
CA LEU A 85 -5.50 8.13 3.18
C LEU A 85 -6.93 7.91 2.71
N VAL A 86 -7.85 7.80 3.66
CA VAL A 86 -9.28 7.67 3.44
C VAL A 86 -10.01 8.70 4.25
N VAL A 87 -10.80 9.54 3.57
CA VAL A 87 -11.86 10.32 4.20
C VAL A 87 -13.08 9.41 4.33
N ARG A 88 -13.54 9.20 5.56
CA ARG A 88 -14.66 8.31 5.88
C ARG A 88 -15.94 9.08 6.15
N TYR A 89 -17.05 8.39 5.92
CA TYR A 89 -18.39 8.84 6.29
C TYR A 89 -18.85 10.13 5.59
N VAL A 90 -18.40 10.36 4.35
CA VAL A 90 -18.81 11.50 3.54
C VAL A 90 -20.31 11.37 3.21
N PRO A 91 -21.14 12.39 3.50
CA PRO A 91 -22.57 12.36 3.21
C PRO A 91 -22.87 12.17 1.72
N LEU A 92 -23.89 11.36 1.41
CA LEU A 92 -24.32 11.07 0.02
C LEU A 92 -24.84 12.30 -0.75
N GLN A 93 -25.15 13.39 -0.05
CA GLN A 93 -25.61 14.64 -0.66
C GLN A 93 -24.52 15.37 -1.46
N TYR A 94 -23.25 15.07 -1.19
CA TYR A 94 -22.12 15.65 -1.91
C TYR A 94 -21.77 14.77 -3.11
N ASN A 95 -21.61 15.40 -4.28
CA ASN A 95 -21.15 14.72 -5.49
C ASN A 95 -19.63 14.47 -5.43
N ASP A 96 -19.15 13.53 -6.25
CA ASP A 96 -17.76 13.06 -6.20
C ASP A 96 -16.77 14.19 -6.56
N GLU A 97 -17.09 15.05 -7.53
CA GLU A 97 -16.29 16.22 -7.93
C GLU A 97 -16.12 17.23 -6.80
N TYR A 98 -17.21 17.60 -6.11
CA TYR A 98 -17.19 18.54 -4.99
C TYR A 98 -16.34 18.01 -3.83
N VAL A 99 -16.48 16.73 -3.48
CA VAL A 99 -15.67 16.11 -2.43
C VAL A 99 -14.19 16.13 -2.79
N LYS A 100 -13.87 15.88 -4.06
CA LYS A 100 -12.50 15.96 -4.57
C LYS A 100 -11.92 17.37 -4.43
N GLU A 101 -12.66 18.39 -4.88
CA GLU A 101 -12.22 19.79 -4.76
C GLU A 101 -12.02 20.21 -3.31
N GLU A 102 -12.89 19.80 -2.40
CA GLU A 102 -12.75 20.08 -0.96
C GLU A 102 -11.50 19.39 -0.38
N ILE A 103 -11.22 18.14 -0.77
CA ILE A 103 -10.00 17.43 -0.33
C ILE A 103 -8.75 18.16 -0.84
N GLU A 104 -8.71 18.51 -2.12
CA GLU A 104 -7.56 19.20 -2.75
C GLU A 104 -7.38 20.63 -2.22
N ARG A 105 -8.46 21.29 -1.79
CA ARG A 105 -8.41 22.60 -1.13
C ARG A 105 -7.81 22.56 0.28
N ASN A 106 -8.15 21.52 1.05
CA ASN A 106 -7.63 21.33 2.41
C ASN A 106 -6.19 20.77 2.39
N LEU A 107 -5.86 19.97 1.37
CA LEU A 107 -4.60 19.22 1.26
C LEU A 107 -4.03 19.42 -0.15
N GLN A 108 -3.13 20.39 -0.29
CA GLN A 108 -2.66 20.85 -1.60
C GLN A 108 -1.87 19.77 -2.37
N LEU A 109 -1.27 18.80 -1.66
CA LEU A 109 -0.51 17.71 -2.28
C LEU A 109 -1.30 16.38 -2.29
N ALA A 110 -2.63 16.46 -2.12
CA ALA A 110 -3.52 15.32 -2.34
C ALA A 110 -3.65 15.01 -3.83
N GLU A 111 -3.56 13.73 -4.18
CA GLU A 111 -3.69 13.23 -5.55
C GLU A 111 -4.54 11.96 -5.61
N ASN A 112 -4.99 11.63 -6.82
CA ASN A 112 -5.71 10.38 -7.12
C ASN A 112 -6.93 10.18 -6.21
N VAL A 113 -7.65 11.27 -5.91
CA VAL A 113 -8.88 11.22 -5.13
C VAL A 113 -9.93 10.41 -5.89
N ARG A 114 -10.45 9.37 -5.25
CA ARG A 114 -11.44 8.46 -5.82
C ARG A 114 -12.35 7.90 -4.75
N ARG A 115 -13.63 7.75 -5.10
CA ARG A 115 -14.60 7.07 -4.24
C ARG A 115 -14.27 5.58 -4.13
N ILE A 116 -14.32 5.05 -2.91
CA ILE A 116 -14.18 3.61 -2.65
C ILE A 116 -15.51 2.94 -2.99
N GLN A 117 -15.46 1.98 -3.91
CA GLN A 117 -16.62 1.15 -4.24
C GLN A 117 -16.67 -0.05 -3.31
N TYR A 118 -17.68 -0.08 -2.45
CA TYR A 118 -17.99 -1.23 -1.61
C TYR A 118 -18.95 -2.18 -2.34
N HIS A 119 -18.81 -3.48 -2.08
CA HIS A 119 -19.75 -4.49 -2.59
C HIS A 119 -21.19 -4.24 -2.11
N PHE A 120 -21.35 -3.68 -0.91
CA PHE A 120 -22.65 -3.34 -0.34
C PHE A 120 -22.82 -1.83 -0.33
N GLN A 121 -23.99 -1.36 -0.76
CA GLN A 121 -24.35 0.06 -0.68
C GLN A 121 -24.43 0.50 0.79
N ARG A 122 -23.73 1.58 1.12
CA ARG A 122 -23.73 2.20 2.45
C ARG A 122 -24.45 3.55 2.36
N ARG A 123 -24.96 4.03 3.50
CA ARG A 123 -25.55 5.38 3.64
C ARG A 123 -24.51 6.51 3.61
N THR A 124 -23.23 6.16 3.53
CA THR A 124 -22.09 7.08 3.47
C THR A 124 -21.11 6.63 2.41
N ASN A 125 -20.29 7.57 1.96
CA ASN A 125 -19.20 7.33 1.03
C ASN A 125 -17.85 7.45 1.71
N ASP A 126 -16.89 6.68 1.25
CA ASP A 126 -15.50 6.81 1.67
C ASP A 126 -14.67 7.16 0.42
N PHE A 127 -13.75 8.11 0.55
CA PHE A 127 -12.90 8.59 -0.54
C PHE A 127 -11.45 8.30 -0.21
N ARG A 128 -10.76 7.62 -1.12
CA ARG A 128 -9.32 7.37 -1.05
C ARG A 128 -8.57 8.46 -1.81
N PHE A 129 -7.47 8.92 -1.26
CA PHE A 129 -6.52 9.81 -1.93
C PHE A 129 -5.10 9.47 -1.48
N ILE A 130 -4.11 10.06 -2.14
CA ILE A 130 -2.69 9.86 -1.85
C ILE A 130 -2.09 11.22 -1.50
N VAL A 131 -1.26 11.29 -0.47
CA VAL A 131 -0.51 12.51 -0.13
C VAL A 131 0.93 12.36 -0.56
N LYS A 132 1.41 13.27 -1.40
CA LYS A 132 2.79 13.23 -1.94
C LYS A 132 3.86 13.50 -0.89
N ASP A 133 3.57 14.35 0.09
CA ASP A 133 4.51 14.74 1.11
C ASP A 133 4.26 14.01 2.44
N LEU A 134 5.34 13.52 3.05
CA LEU A 134 5.29 12.80 4.30
C LEU A 134 4.92 13.71 5.47
N ARG A 135 5.31 15.00 5.46
CA ARG A 135 4.97 15.92 6.54
C ARG A 135 3.48 16.24 6.50
N GLU A 136 2.95 16.55 5.31
CA GLU A 136 1.51 16.75 5.12
C GLU A 136 0.73 15.48 5.49
N TYR A 137 1.16 14.29 5.05
CA TYR A 137 0.55 13.01 5.43
C TYR A 137 0.45 12.83 6.96
N ASN A 138 1.58 13.00 7.67
CA ASN A 138 1.61 12.85 9.12
C ASN A 138 0.80 13.93 9.84
N SER A 139 0.84 15.17 9.37
CA SER A 139 0.03 16.25 9.94
C SER A 139 -1.46 15.99 9.76
N THR A 140 -1.86 15.49 8.59
CA THR A 140 -3.24 15.12 8.26
C THR A 140 -3.74 14.00 9.16
N LEU A 141 -2.92 12.96 9.38
CA LEU A 141 -3.25 11.88 10.31
C LEU A 141 -3.36 12.36 11.76
N LYS A 142 -2.52 13.31 12.18
CA LYS A 142 -2.61 13.90 13.53
C LYS A 142 -3.87 14.74 13.71
N LEU A 143 -4.33 15.42 12.66
CA LEU A 143 -5.59 16.18 12.67
C LEU A 143 -6.81 15.26 12.74
N ASP A 144 -6.73 14.04 12.17
CA ASP A 144 -7.77 13.00 12.14
C ASP A 144 -9.09 13.41 11.45
N ARG A 145 -9.24 14.67 11.03
CA ARG A 145 -10.48 15.20 10.47
C ARG A 145 -10.23 16.22 9.38
N ILE A 146 -11.15 16.27 8.42
CA ILE A 146 -11.20 17.24 7.32
C ILE A 146 -12.62 17.78 7.19
N SER A 147 -12.76 19.06 6.89
CA SER A 147 -14.05 19.66 6.55
C SER A 147 -14.39 19.38 5.09
N ILE A 148 -15.56 18.80 4.85
CA ILE A 148 -16.18 18.66 3.53
C ILE A 148 -17.53 19.38 3.62
N GLY A 149 -17.63 20.56 3.01
CA GLY A 149 -18.78 21.44 3.18
C GLY A 149 -18.99 21.82 4.65
N ASN A 150 -20.16 21.48 5.20
CA ASN A 150 -20.52 21.80 6.60
C ASN A 150 -20.32 20.62 7.57
N THR A 151 -19.61 19.57 7.12
CA THR A 151 -19.42 18.34 7.89
C THR A 151 -17.94 18.03 8.10
N PHE A 152 -17.59 17.63 9.32
CA PHE A 152 -16.26 17.11 9.63
C PHE A 152 -16.23 15.60 9.41
N CYS A 153 -15.41 15.16 8.47
CA CYS A 153 -15.23 13.76 8.12
C CYS A 153 -13.91 13.24 8.71
N THR A 154 -13.89 11.98 9.16
CA THR A 154 -12.71 11.36 9.74
C THR A 154 -11.71 10.96 8.67
N ILE A 155 -10.42 11.20 8.89
CA ILE A 155 -9.33 10.77 8.02
C ILE A 155 -8.62 9.60 8.67
N THR A 156 -8.44 8.51 7.93
CA THR A 156 -7.72 7.33 8.42
C THR A 156 -6.69 6.86 7.39
N PRO A 157 -5.63 6.15 7.80
CA PRO A 157 -4.75 5.46 6.86
C PRO A 157 -5.55 4.50 5.97
N PHE A 158 -5.26 4.48 4.67
CA PHE A 158 -5.81 3.48 3.77
C PHE A 158 -5.14 2.13 4.03
N LEU A 159 -5.91 1.20 4.56
CA LEU A 159 -5.50 -0.19 4.65
C LEU A 159 -5.87 -0.86 3.34
N ALA A 160 -4.90 -0.99 2.43
CA ALA A 160 -5.10 -1.68 1.17
C ALA A 160 -5.66 -3.08 1.43
N GLY A 161 -6.83 -3.39 0.85
CA GLY A 161 -7.54 -4.66 1.03
C GLY A 161 -6.73 -5.90 0.65
N ASN A 162 -5.56 -5.73 0.04
CA ASN A 162 -4.59 -6.78 -0.22
C ASN A 162 -3.99 -7.42 1.05
N LEU A 163 -4.33 -6.94 2.25
CA LEU A 163 -3.96 -7.60 3.51
C LEU A 163 -5.12 -8.33 4.22
N MET A 164 -6.38 -8.21 3.77
CA MET A 164 -7.51 -8.84 4.48
C MET A 164 -8.50 -9.60 3.58
N THR A 165 -8.04 -10.20 2.48
CA THR A 165 -8.74 -11.40 2.00
C THR A 165 -8.44 -12.52 2.99
N TYR A 166 -9.36 -12.73 3.93
CA TYR A 166 -9.35 -13.94 4.75
C TYR A 166 -10.28 -14.96 4.11
N CYS A 167 -9.77 -16.16 3.96
CA CYS A 167 -10.53 -17.24 3.39
C CYS A 167 -11.52 -17.76 4.42
N THR A 168 -12.83 -17.72 4.16
CA THR A 168 -13.85 -18.24 5.09
C THR A 168 -13.86 -19.77 5.20
N ARG A 169 -13.07 -20.48 4.37
CA ARG A 169 -12.86 -21.92 4.49
C ARG A 169 -11.78 -22.27 5.53
N CYS A 170 -10.70 -21.50 5.59
CA CYS A 170 -9.56 -21.81 6.47
C CYS A 170 -9.25 -20.75 7.54
N TRP A 171 -9.92 -19.60 7.45
CA TRP A 171 -9.77 -18.41 8.29
C TRP A 171 -8.39 -17.73 8.25
N ARG A 172 -7.50 -18.17 7.34
CA ARG A 172 -6.18 -17.57 7.08
C ARG A 172 -6.27 -16.41 6.10
N LEU A 173 -5.29 -15.52 6.19
CA LEU A 173 -5.14 -14.35 5.33
C LEU A 173 -4.29 -14.66 4.10
N GLY A 174 -4.57 -13.93 3.00
CA GLY A 174 -3.73 -13.89 1.81
C GLY A 174 -4.24 -14.72 0.63
N HIS A 175 -5.44 -15.30 0.72
CA HIS A 175 -6.10 -15.97 -0.40
C HIS A 175 -7.62 -15.91 -0.29
N MET A 176 -8.28 -16.09 -1.42
CA MET A 176 -9.74 -16.18 -1.52
C MET A 176 -10.20 -17.63 -1.36
N ARG A 177 -11.49 -17.84 -1.03
CA ARG A 177 -12.06 -19.16 -0.72
C ARG A 177 -11.95 -20.16 -1.88
N ASP A 178 -12.06 -19.68 -3.09
CA ASP A 178 -11.92 -20.42 -4.36
C ASP A 178 -10.49 -20.93 -4.59
N LYS A 179 -9.48 -20.23 -4.06
CA LYS A 179 -8.05 -20.59 -4.15
C LYS A 179 -7.52 -21.23 -2.86
N CYS A 180 -8.40 -21.83 -2.06
CA CYS A 180 -8.02 -22.45 -0.80
C CYS A 180 -7.70 -23.93 -1.01
N ASP A 181 -6.51 -24.36 -0.60
CA ASP A 181 -6.05 -25.76 -0.70
C ASP A 181 -6.84 -26.72 0.21
N LEU A 182 -7.58 -26.19 1.19
CA LEU A 182 -8.42 -27.00 2.05
C LEU A 182 -9.67 -27.44 1.31
N ILE A 183 -9.96 -28.74 1.38
CA ILE A 183 -11.17 -29.36 0.83
C ILE A 183 -12.36 -29.04 1.75
N HIS A 184 -12.20 -29.23 3.05
CA HIS A 184 -13.24 -29.00 4.06
C HIS A 184 -13.06 -27.65 4.77
N PRO A 185 -14.16 -26.93 5.06
CA PRO A 185 -14.10 -25.74 5.89
C PRO A 185 -13.66 -26.10 7.31
N ARG A 186 -12.98 -25.17 7.97
CA ARG A 186 -12.53 -25.31 9.36
C ARG A 186 -13.46 -24.53 10.29
N CYS A 187 -13.67 -25.02 11.51
CA CYS A 187 -14.35 -24.22 12.54
C CYS A 187 -13.50 -22.99 12.86
N ARG A 188 -14.16 -21.83 13.01
CA ARG A 188 -13.50 -20.55 13.32
C ARG A 188 -12.75 -20.56 14.65
N SER A 189 -13.23 -21.36 15.60
CA SER A 189 -12.71 -21.37 16.97
C SER A 189 -11.59 -22.37 17.19
N ARG A 190 -11.63 -23.55 16.58
CA ARG A 190 -10.62 -24.61 16.82
C ARG A 190 -9.82 -24.99 15.59
N PHE A 191 -10.17 -24.45 14.42
CA PHE A 191 -9.56 -24.79 13.13
C PHE A 191 -9.61 -26.29 12.76
N ASN A 192 -10.42 -27.09 13.45
CA ASN A 192 -10.70 -28.48 13.09
C ASN A 192 -11.57 -28.53 11.83
N ASN A 193 -11.35 -29.54 10.99
CA ASN A 193 -12.13 -29.75 9.77
C ASN A 193 -13.60 -30.04 10.13
N LEU A 194 -14.52 -29.33 9.49
CA LEU A 194 -15.95 -29.58 9.51
C LEU A 194 -16.24 -30.67 8.46
N ILE A 195 -16.08 -31.93 8.86
CA ILE A 195 -16.34 -33.08 7.99
C ILE A 195 -17.87 -33.35 7.96
N ASP A 196 -18.54 -33.17 9.11
CA ASP A 196 -19.98 -33.36 9.26
C ASP A 196 -20.66 -32.04 9.68
N GLY A 197 -21.36 -31.41 8.75
CA GLY A 197 -21.96 -30.07 8.92
C GLY A 197 -23.05 -29.93 9.99
N HIS A 198 -23.38 -31.00 10.73
CA HIS A 198 -24.53 -31.05 11.64
C HIS A 198 -24.20 -31.36 13.10
N THR A 199 -23.02 -31.90 13.42
CA THR A 199 -22.66 -32.32 14.80
C THR A 199 -21.56 -31.46 15.43
N HIS A 200 -21.02 -30.49 14.70
CA HIS A 200 -19.91 -29.68 15.19
C HIS A 200 -20.36 -28.58 16.15
N VAL A 201 -20.09 -28.78 17.44
CA VAL A 201 -20.18 -27.73 18.46
C VAL A 201 -18.86 -26.95 18.50
N CYS A 202 -18.83 -25.76 17.89
CA CYS A 202 -17.69 -24.86 18.02
C CYS A 202 -17.61 -24.33 19.47
N SER A 203 -16.43 -24.33 20.08
CA SER A 203 -16.21 -23.58 21.32
C SER A 203 -16.30 -22.08 21.06
N ASN A 204 -16.84 -21.29 21.99
CA ASN A 204 -16.90 -19.82 21.84
C ASN A 204 -15.55 -19.11 22.09
N VAL A 205 -14.46 -19.86 22.24
CA VAL A 205 -13.11 -19.32 22.41
C VAL A 205 -12.58 -18.88 21.05
N VAL A 206 -12.16 -17.62 20.95
CA VAL A 206 -11.64 -17.03 19.71
C VAL A 206 -10.16 -17.37 19.55
N HIS A 207 -9.80 -17.93 18.41
CA HIS A 207 -8.40 -18.18 18.02
C HIS A 207 -8.06 -17.51 16.69
N CYS A 208 -6.78 -17.21 16.50
CA CYS A 208 -6.23 -16.62 15.29
C CYS A 208 -5.71 -17.71 14.37
N ALA A 209 -6.23 -17.83 13.14
CA ALA A 209 -5.79 -18.87 12.20
C ALA A 209 -4.35 -18.66 11.66
N GLN A 210 -3.76 -17.51 11.97
CA GLN A 210 -2.48 -17.07 11.46
C GLN A 210 -1.33 -17.26 12.46
N CYS A 211 -1.59 -17.12 13.76
CA CYS A 211 -0.59 -17.29 14.83
C CYS A 211 -1.08 -18.15 16.01
N ASP A 212 -2.27 -18.72 15.91
CA ASP A 212 -2.93 -19.55 16.94
C ASP A 212 -3.18 -18.84 18.30
N GLY A 213 -2.98 -17.52 18.37
CA GLY A 213 -3.21 -16.70 19.55
C GLY A 213 -4.70 -16.48 19.90
N HIS A 214 -4.96 -16.00 21.13
CA HIS A 214 -6.29 -15.72 21.68
C HIS A 214 -6.88 -14.38 21.18
N HIS A 215 -6.96 -14.21 19.87
CA HIS A 215 -7.58 -13.05 19.24
C HIS A 215 -8.11 -13.45 17.85
N HIS A 216 -8.92 -12.58 17.24
CA HIS A 216 -9.43 -12.83 15.89
C HIS A 216 -8.32 -12.73 14.83
N SER A 217 -8.33 -13.53 13.76
CA SER A 217 -7.33 -13.43 12.67
C SER A 217 -7.21 -12.04 12.02
N LEU A 218 -8.23 -11.18 12.18
CA LEU A 218 -8.26 -9.79 11.70
C LEU A 218 -7.96 -8.77 12.81
N SER A 219 -7.67 -9.21 14.03
CA SER A 219 -7.33 -8.33 15.14
C SER A 219 -5.97 -7.68 14.88
N ASN A 220 -5.85 -6.40 15.24
CA ASN A 220 -4.59 -5.66 15.20
C ASN A 220 -3.56 -6.23 16.20
N GLU A 221 -4.01 -7.02 17.17
CA GLU A 221 -3.17 -7.74 18.15
C GLU A 221 -2.42 -8.92 17.52
N CYS A 222 -2.77 -9.32 16.30
CA CYS A 222 -2.12 -10.42 15.62
C CYS A 222 -0.72 -10.00 15.15
N GLU A 223 0.32 -10.53 15.80
CA GLU A 223 1.71 -10.29 15.42
C GLU A 223 1.98 -10.57 13.95
N MET A 224 1.24 -11.48 13.32
CA MET A 224 1.41 -11.80 11.90
C MET A 224 0.94 -10.69 10.96
N HIS A 225 0.08 -9.77 11.40
CA HIS A 225 -0.19 -8.51 10.69
C HIS A 225 1.00 -7.56 10.78
N CYS A 226 1.69 -7.54 11.93
CA CYS A 226 2.91 -6.76 12.10
C CYS A 226 4.12 -7.40 11.39
N LYS A 227 4.19 -8.74 11.32
CA LYS A 227 5.31 -9.51 10.76
C LYS A 227 5.18 -9.80 9.27
N LYS A 228 3.98 -9.88 8.68
CA LYS A 228 3.85 -9.89 7.19
C LYS A 228 4.22 -8.54 6.54
N LYS A 229 4.56 -7.50 7.33
CA LYS A 229 5.36 -6.36 6.84
C LYS A 229 6.78 -6.77 6.42
N PHE A 230 7.25 -7.95 6.82
CA PHE A 230 8.60 -8.46 6.64
C PHE A 230 8.60 -9.98 6.52
N VAL A 231 8.30 -10.57 5.36
CA VAL A 231 8.97 -11.79 4.85
C VAL A 231 8.57 -11.95 3.37
N GLU A 232 9.59 -11.82 2.52
CA GLU A 232 9.86 -12.29 1.14
C GLU A 232 8.80 -12.23 0.02
#